data_AF-A0A2M6XYS5-F1
#
_entry.id   AF-A0A2M6XYS5-F1
#
_cell.length_a   1.000
_cell.length_b   1.000
_cell.length_c   1.000
_cell.angle_alpha   90.00
_cell.angle_beta   90.00
_cell.angle_gamma   90.00
#
_symmetry.space_group_name_H-M   'P 1'
#
loop_
_entity.id
_entity.type
_entity.pdbx_description
1 polymer ?
#
loop_
_entity_poly.entity_id
_entity_poly.type
_entity_poly.pdbx_seq_one_letter_code
_entity_poly.pdbx_strand_id
1 'polypeptide(L)'
;MRKPEVLSSIRASALPPRVQEYLARIACGERGSALKAGLKKDPAGLAAEAGRLLAAAGRILDRPGDEALYITGFNPNNMAPGRFEAALAELRAAAFLRREGFREISFIAQARGISADISGVKGGRGYVFEVCCLEAAAGQLPAAALLGVKYEKKKRQLNTARKKRGIRRGGLFFACNPLGLGAGVDEAALGKLARAVYEEKKSPAFTHLCLLSGSRGAFFPPWERAVGAVWRVE
;
A
#
# COMPACT_ATOMS: atom_id res chain seq x y z
N MET A 1 -12.02 -22.94 8.79
CA MET A 1 -12.89 -22.54 9.92
C MET A 1 -14.35 -22.45 9.46
N ARG A 2 -15.31 -22.80 10.31
CA ARG A 2 -16.75 -22.70 9.99
C ARG A 2 -17.22 -21.24 10.06
N LYS A 3 -18.29 -20.90 9.33
CA LYS A 3 -18.81 -19.52 9.25
C LYS A 3 -19.13 -18.92 10.63
N PRO A 4 -19.79 -19.61 11.59
CA PRO A 4 -20.08 -19.04 12.91
C PRO A 4 -18.81 -18.69 13.69
N GLU A 5 -17.78 -19.53 13.62
CA GLU A 5 -16.49 -19.30 14.27
C GLU A 5 -15.80 -18.04 13.72
N VAL A 6 -15.79 -17.87 12.39
CA VAL A 6 -15.25 -16.67 11.73
C VAL A 6 -15.97 -15.39 12.20
N LEU A 7 -17.31 -15.43 12.23
CA LEU A 7 -18.11 -14.27 12.67
C LEU A 7 -17.87 -13.95 14.15
N SER A 8 -17.74 -14.97 15.00
CA SER A 8 -17.42 -14.78 16.42
C SER A 8 -16.04 -14.12 16.58
N SER A 9 -15.03 -14.56 15.84
CA SER A 9 -13.70 -13.94 15.87
C SER A 9 -13.70 -12.49 15.40
N ILE A 10 -14.47 -12.15 14.36
CA ILE A 10 -14.60 -10.77 13.88
C ILE A 10 -15.23 -9.88 14.97
N ARG A 11 -16.33 -10.33 15.59
CA ARG A 11 -17.04 -9.59 16.64
C ARG A 11 -16.20 -9.39 17.91
N ALA A 12 -15.38 -10.38 18.26
CA ALA A 12 -14.49 -10.30 19.41
C ALA A 12 -13.21 -9.46 19.15
N SER A 13 -12.99 -9.00 17.92
CA SER A 13 -11.81 -8.21 17.57
C SER A 13 -11.88 -6.76 18.07
N ALA A 14 -10.73 -6.12 18.22
CA ALA A 14 -10.63 -4.69 18.54
C ALA A 14 -10.80 -3.77 17.32
N LEU A 15 -11.29 -4.30 16.18
CA LEU A 15 -11.52 -3.50 14.98
C LEU A 15 -12.64 -2.49 15.20
N PRO A 16 -12.63 -1.33 14.51
CA PRO A 16 -13.75 -0.41 14.52
C PRO A 16 -15.06 -1.08 14.07
N PRO A 17 -16.24 -0.75 14.66
CA PRO A 17 -17.49 -1.45 14.39
C PRO A 17 -17.85 -1.55 12.89
N ARG A 18 -17.67 -0.46 12.14
CA ARG A 18 -17.94 -0.46 10.70
C ARG A 18 -17.04 -1.40 9.89
N VAL A 19 -15.80 -1.60 10.34
CA VAL A 19 -14.88 -2.57 9.73
C VAL A 19 -15.31 -3.99 10.08
N GLN A 20 -15.71 -4.24 11.34
CA GLN A 20 -16.26 -5.54 11.75
C GLN A 20 -17.50 -5.91 10.91
N GLU A 21 -18.44 -4.99 10.75
CA GLU A 21 -19.64 -5.17 9.93
C GLU A 21 -19.29 -5.48 8.47
N TYR A 22 -18.35 -4.74 7.88
CA TYR A 22 -17.87 -4.99 6.53
C TYR A 22 -17.28 -6.41 6.38
N LEU A 23 -16.39 -6.80 7.29
CA LEU A 23 -15.78 -8.14 7.27
C LEU A 23 -16.81 -9.25 7.47
N ALA A 24 -17.79 -9.05 8.35
CA ALA A 24 -18.90 -9.98 8.55
C ALA A 24 -19.73 -10.15 7.28
N ARG A 25 -20.03 -9.06 6.56
CA ARG A 25 -20.73 -9.10 5.26
C ARG A 25 -19.92 -9.86 4.21
N ILE A 26 -18.61 -9.65 4.13
CA ILE A 26 -17.72 -10.41 3.22
C ILE A 26 -17.72 -11.90 3.57
N ALA A 27 -17.62 -12.26 4.86
CA ALA A 27 -17.66 -13.65 5.30
C ALA A 27 -18.99 -14.34 4.96
N CYS A 28 -20.10 -13.59 5.00
CA CYS A 28 -21.45 -14.07 4.68
C CYS A 28 -21.78 -14.08 3.18
N GLY A 29 -21.16 -13.23 2.36
CA GLY A 29 -21.48 -13.11 0.95
C GLY A 29 -21.19 -14.39 0.16
N GLU A 30 -21.87 -14.61 -0.96
CA GLU A 30 -21.71 -15.84 -1.75
C GLU A 30 -20.41 -15.84 -2.57
N ARG A 31 -20.09 -14.70 -3.18
CA ARG A 31 -18.91 -14.54 -4.03
C ARG A 31 -17.61 -14.86 -3.27
N GLY A 32 -16.73 -15.60 -3.92
CA GLY A 32 -15.36 -15.84 -3.44
C GLY A 32 -14.51 -14.57 -3.56
N SER A 33 -13.64 -14.33 -2.58
CA SER A 33 -12.62 -13.27 -2.64
C SER A 33 -11.40 -13.68 -1.83
N ALA A 34 -10.26 -13.05 -2.10
CA ALA A 34 -9.03 -13.28 -1.32
C ALA A 34 -9.23 -12.92 0.16
N LEU A 35 -9.90 -11.80 0.45
CA LEU A 35 -10.30 -11.43 1.81
C LEU A 35 -11.17 -12.50 2.48
N LYS A 36 -12.19 -13.04 1.79
CA LYS A 36 -13.03 -14.11 2.35
C LYS A 36 -12.22 -15.38 2.61
N ALA A 37 -11.29 -15.74 1.72
CA ALA A 37 -10.39 -16.87 1.92
C ALA A 37 -9.45 -16.66 3.13
N GLY A 38 -8.89 -15.46 3.27
CA GLY A 38 -8.07 -15.06 4.42
C GLY A 38 -8.83 -15.16 5.75
N LEU A 39 -10.05 -14.61 5.79
CA LEU A 39 -10.94 -14.69 6.96
C LEU A 39 -11.28 -16.14 7.34
N LYS A 40 -11.44 -17.05 6.37
CA LYS A 40 -11.69 -18.47 6.64
C LYS A 40 -10.46 -19.21 7.18
N LYS A 41 -9.26 -18.75 6.82
CA LYS A 41 -7.99 -19.36 7.21
C LYS A 41 -7.60 -18.94 8.63
N ASP A 42 -7.57 -17.65 8.90
CA ASP A 42 -7.19 -17.08 10.19
C ASP A 42 -7.86 -15.71 10.41
N PRO A 43 -9.10 -15.70 10.94
CA PRO A 43 -9.85 -14.47 11.13
C PRO A 43 -9.26 -13.58 12.23
N ALA A 44 -8.70 -14.19 13.29
CA ALA A 44 -8.14 -13.44 14.42
C ALA A 44 -6.85 -12.72 14.03
N GLY A 45 -5.93 -13.42 13.37
CA GLY A 45 -4.69 -12.81 12.88
C GLY A 45 -4.94 -11.71 11.85
N LEU A 46 -5.89 -11.92 10.93
CA LEU A 46 -6.29 -10.90 9.96
C LEU A 46 -6.88 -9.66 10.63
N ALA A 47 -7.80 -9.84 11.58
CA ALA A 47 -8.41 -8.73 12.29
C ALA A 47 -7.39 -7.96 13.15
N ALA A 48 -6.47 -8.66 13.81
CA ALA A 48 -5.40 -8.04 14.59
C ALA A 48 -4.44 -7.22 13.70
N GLU A 49 -4.06 -7.75 12.53
CA GLU A 49 -3.19 -7.04 11.60
C GLU A 49 -3.86 -5.79 11.01
N ALA A 50 -5.12 -5.92 10.58
CA ALA A 50 -5.91 -4.78 10.12
C ALA A 50 -6.04 -3.71 11.23
N GLY A 51 -6.29 -4.12 12.48
CA GLY A 51 -6.37 -3.21 13.62
C GLY A 51 -5.06 -2.47 13.88
N ARG A 52 -3.92 -3.17 13.88
CA ARG A 52 -2.59 -2.55 14.01
C ARG A 52 -2.32 -1.53 12.90
N LEU A 53 -2.65 -1.87 11.67
CA LEU A 53 -2.45 -1.00 10.52
C LEU A 53 -3.33 0.25 10.57
N LEU A 54 -4.61 0.10 10.91
CA LEU A 54 -5.54 1.22 11.08
C LEU A 54 -5.07 2.17 12.19
N ALA A 55 -4.62 1.62 13.33
CA ALA A 55 -4.07 2.43 14.42
C ALA A 55 -2.78 3.16 14.01
N ALA A 56 -1.88 2.50 13.28
CA ALA A 56 -0.66 3.12 12.78
C ALA A 56 -0.97 4.24 11.77
N ALA A 57 -1.89 4.00 10.83
CA ALA A 57 -2.33 4.99 9.86
C ALA A 57 -3.01 6.19 10.54
N GLY A 58 -3.87 5.94 11.52
CA GLY A 58 -4.51 6.99 12.32
C GLY A 58 -3.48 7.95 12.94
N ARG A 59 -2.43 7.40 13.58
CA ARG A 59 -1.33 8.21 14.13
C ARG A 59 -0.56 8.99 13.06
N ILE A 60 -0.38 8.43 11.87
CA ILE A 60 0.37 9.08 10.77
C ILE A 60 -0.40 10.27 10.21
N LEU A 61 -1.72 10.15 10.13
CA LEU A 61 -2.64 11.13 9.56
C LEU A 61 -3.25 12.08 10.59
N ASP A 62 -2.96 11.87 11.88
CA ASP A 62 -3.59 12.57 13.01
C ASP A 62 -5.12 12.44 13.01
N ARG A 63 -5.60 11.20 12.87
CA ARG A 63 -7.03 10.84 12.78
C ARG A 63 -7.33 9.52 13.50
N PRO A 64 -8.59 9.25 13.86
CA PRO A 64 -9.05 7.90 14.19
C PRO A 64 -8.72 6.90 13.06
N GLY A 65 -8.46 5.64 13.43
CA GLY A 65 -8.03 4.61 12.48
C GLY A 65 -9.09 4.25 11.44
N ASP A 66 -10.37 4.34 11.79
CA ASP A 66 -11.48 4.17 10.85
C ASP A 66 -11.61 5.36 9.89
N GLU A 67 -11.44 6.60 10.36
CA GLU A 67 -11.36 7.78 9.49
C GLU A 67 -10.19 7.67 8.49
N ALA A 68 -9.03 7.17 8.94
CA ALA A 68 -7.90 6.92 8.05
C ALA A 68 -8.26 5.99 6.89
N LEU A 69 -9.10 4.97 7.13
CA LEU A 69 -9.59 4.08 6.08
C LEU A 69 -10.53 4.81 5.10
N TYR A 70 -11.45 5.66 5.58
CA TYR A 70 -12.35 6.42 4.70
C TYR A 70 -11.60 7.40 3.80
N ILE A 71 -10.53 7.99 4.31
CA ILE A 71 -9.69 8.95 3.60
C ILE A 71 -9.03 8.33 2.35
N THR A 72 -8.84 7.00 2.29
CA THR A 72 -8.39 6.29 1.08
C THR A 72 -9.48 6.19 0.00
N GLY A 73 -10.68 6.73 0.25
CA GLY A 73 -11.86 6.53 -0.59
C GLY A 73 -12.56 5.19 -0.39
N PHE A 74 -12.23 4.45 0.68
CA PHE A 74 -12.93 3.22 1.01
C PHE A 74 -14.40 3.49 1.35
N ASN A 75 -15.30 2.74 0.71
CA ASN A 75 -16.73 2.79 0.97
C ASN A 75 -17.20 1.40 1.46
N PRO A 76 -17.67 1.26 2.72
CA PRO A 76 -18.11 -0.01 3.29
C PRO A 76 -19.35 -0.58 2.61
N ASN A 77 -20.07 0.20 1.79
CA ASN A 77 -21.17 -0.28 0.97
C ASN A 77 -20.72 -0.82 -0.38
N ASN A 78 -19.49 -0.54 -0.80
CA ASN A 78 -18.91 -1.07 -2.02
C ASN A 78 -18.28 -2.45 -1.76
N MET A 79 -19.06 -3.49 -2.03
CA MET A 79 -18.65 -4.89 -1.82
C MET A 79 -17.84 -5.48 -2.99
N ALA A 80 -17.32 -4.63 -3.91
CA ALA A 80 -16.49 -5.12 -5.00
C ALA A 80 -15.20 -5.75 -4.46
N PRO A 81 -14.78 -6.92 -4.99
CA PRO A 81 -13.53 -7.56 -4.58
C PRO A 81 -12.33 -6.60 -4.70
N GLY A 82 -11.37 -6.70 -3.78
CA GLY A 82 -10.11 -5.95 -3.83
C GLY A 82 -10.18 -4.52 -3.28
N ARG A 83 -11.37 -3.97 -2.97
CA ARG A 83 -11.51 -2.59 -2.48
C ARG A 83 -10.91 -2.38 -1.11
N PHE A 84 -11.15 -3.31 -0.19
CA PHE A 84 -10.57 -3.25 1.14
C PHE A 84 -9.07 -3.51 1.08
N GLU A 85 -8.63 -4.46 0.27
CA GLU A 85 -7.22 -4.77 0.05
C GLU A 85 -6.45 -3.58 -0.53
N ALA A 86 -7.04 -2.84 -1.47
CA ALA A 86 -6.48 -1.61 -2.03
C ALA A 86 -6.32 -0.52 -0.95
N ALA A 87 -7.35 -0.28 -0.15
CA ALA A 87 -7.29 0.68 0.95
C ALA A 87 -6.20 0.30 1.97
N LEU A 88 -6.08 -0.98 2.35
CA LEU A 88 -5.02 -1.43 3.24
C LEU A 88 -3.62 -1.32 2.62
N ALA A 89 -3.48 -1.52 1.30
CA ALA A 89 -2.22 -1.31 0.61
C ALA A 89 -1.77 0.16 0.67
N GLU A 90 -2.72 1.09 0.52
CA GLU A 90 -2.52 2.52 0.67
C GLU A 90 -2.08 2.91 2.10
N LEU A 91 -2.77 2.39 3.13
CA LEU A 91 -2.36 2.61 4.52
C LEU A 91 -0.96 2.04 4.81
N ARG A 92 -0.61 0.87 4.24
CA ARG A 92 0.74 0.28 4.37
C ARG A 92 1.79 1.14 3.70
N ALA A 93 1.50 1.72 2.53
CA ALA A 93 2.41 2.64 1.87
C ALA A 93 2.64 3.90 2.72
N ALA A 94 1.60 4.46 3.34
CA ALA A 94 1.75 5.58 4.28
C ALA A 94 2.63 5.21 5.50
N ALA A 95 2.41 4.03 6.08
CA ALA A 95 3.22 3.51 7.19
C ALA A 95 4.70 3.30 6.79
N PHE A 96 4.93 2.76 5.60
CA PHE A 96 6.26 2.60 5.04
C PHE A 96 6.95 3.95 4.83
N LEU A 97 6.29 4.91 4.20
CA LEU A 97 6.83 6.26 4.00
C LEU A 97 7.20 6.94 5.33
N ARG A 98 6.38 6.78 6.37
CA ARG A 98 6.71 7.32 7.70
C ARG A 98 8.01 6.73 8.25
N ARG A 99 8.20 5.41 8.13
CA ARG A 99 9.44 4.73 8.53
C ARG A 99 10.65 5.21 7.73
N GLU A 100 10.45 5.48 6.44
CA GLU A 100 11.46 6.06 5.55
C GLU A 100 11.75 7.54 5.84
N GLY A 101 11.17 8.14 6.88
CA GLY A 101 11.43 9.51 7.29
C GLY A 101 10.69 10.57 6.48
N PHE A 102 9.61 10.20 5.78
CA PHE A 102 8.69 11.18 5.20
C PHE A 102 7.85 11.83 6.29
N ARG A 103 7.58 13.13 6.11
CA ARG A 103 6.69 13.97 6.91
C ARG A 103 5.53 14.47 6.05
N GLU A 104 4.55 15.12 6.68
CA GLU A 104 3.37 15.69 5.99
C GLU A 104 2.69 14.68 5.04
N ILE A 105 2.58 13.43 5.51
CA ILE A 105 1.98 12.35 4.73
C ILE A 105 0.47 12.57 4.70
N SER A 106 -0.09 12.68 3.49
CA SER A 106 -1.51 12.90 3.29
C SER A 106 -2.03 12.06 2.13
N PHE A 107 -3.24 11.54 2.26
CA PHE A 107 -3.96 10.99 1.11
C PHE A 107 -4.51 12.12 0.24
N ILE A 108 -4.50 11.90 -1.07
CA ILE A 108 -4.97 12.87 -2.03
C ILE A 108 -6.42 12.51 -2.39
N ALA A 109 -7.34 13.43 -2.09
CA ALA A 109 -8.75 13.24 -2.44
C ALA A 109 -8.91 12.97 -3.94
N GLN A 110 -9.77 12.00 -4.28
CA GLN A 110 -10.06 11.64 -5.67
C GLN A 110 -10.87 12.75 -6.35
N ALA A 111 -10.18 13.77 -6.86
CA ALA A 111 -10.76 14.82 -7.71
C ALA A 111 -10.58 14.48 -9.19
N ARG A 112 -11.43 15.04 -10.06
CA ARG A 112 -11.40 14.77 -11.52
C ARG A 112 -9.99 14.91 -12.10
N GLY A 113 -9.44 13.76 -12.50
CA GLY A 113 -8.14 13.64 -13.15
C GLY A 113 -6.91 13.83 -12.24
N ILE A 114 -7.04 13.78 -10.92
CA ILE A 114 -5.91 13.55 -10.02
C ILE A 114 -5.89 12.05 -9.71
N SER A 115 -4.75 11.39 -9.89
CA SER A 115 -4.67 9.93 -9.77
C SER A 115 -3.74 9.44 -8.68
N ALA A 116 -2.87 10.30 -8.13
CA ALA A 116 -1.97 9.90 -7.05
C ALA A 116 -2.78 9.68 -5.77
N ASP A 117 -2.37 8.70 -5.00
CA ASP A 117 -3.09 8.28 -3.80
C ASP A 117 -2.51 8.99 -2.57
N ILE A 118 -1.19 9.24 -2.54
CA ILE A 118 -0.48 9.79 -1.37
C ILE A 118 0.46 10.94 -1.79
N SER A 119 0.61 11.94 -0.93
CA SER A 119 1.74 12.90 -0.96
C SER A 119 2.50 12.88 0.36
N GLY A 120 3.76 13.34 0.30
CA GLY A 120 4.59 13.54 1.49
C GLY A 120 5.85 14.35 1.19
N VAL A 121 6.58 14.71 2.24
CA VAL A 121 7.79 15.54 2.18
C VAL A 121 8.98 14.79 2.77
N LYS A 122 10.11 14.76 2.06
CA LYS A 122 11.40 14.25 2.56
C LYS A 122 12.54 15.15 2.06
N GLY A 123 13.48 15.50 2.94
CA GLY A 123 14.59 16.40 2.60
C GLY A 123 14.15 17.76 2.04
N GLY A 124 13.05 18.32 2.56
CA GLY A 124 12.45 19.58 2.08
C GLY A 124 11.82 19.51 0.69
N ARG A 125 11.63 18.30 0.13
CA ARG A 125 11.11 18.10 -1.22
C ARG A 125 9.78 17.35 -1.16
N GLY A 126 8.80 17.83 -1.92
CA GLY A 126 7.52 17.15 -2.10
C GLY A 126 7.62 15.94 -3.03
N TYR A 127 6.85 14.90 -2.70
CA TYR A 127 6.68 13.66 -3.47
C TYR A 127 5.19 13.33 -3.59
N VAL A 128 4.83 12.70 -4.70
CA VAL A 128 3.51 12.08 -4.91
C VAL A 128 3.67 10.60 -5.22
N PHE A 129 2.73 9.78 -4.78
CA PHE A 129 2.81 8.33 -4.89
C PHE A 129 1.53 7.73 -5.41
N GLU A 130 1.69 6.74 -6.28
CA GLU A 130 0.63 5.87 -6.75
C GLU A 130 0.78 4.51 -6.07
N VAL A 131 -0.32 3.94 -5.60
CA VAL A 131 -0.36 2.65 -4.95
C VAL A 131 -1.14 1.67 -5.82
N CYS A 132 -0.59 0.47 -5.98
CA CYS A 132 -1.22 -0.63 -6.65
C CYS A 132 -1.21 -1.86 -5.74
N CYS A 133 -2.39 -2.31 -5.33
CA CYS A 133 -2.54 -3.60 -4.70
C CYS A 133 -2.39 -4.72 -5.76
N LEU A 134 -1.53 -5.68 -5.47
CA LEU A 134 -1.29 -6.85 -6.29
C LEU A 134 -2.15 -8.00 -5.79
N GLU A 135 -3.01 -8.52 -6.67
CA GLU A 135 -3.66 -9.81 -6.52
C GLU A 135 -2.63 -10.92 -6.81
N ALA A 136 -1.61 -11.05 -5.98
CA ALA A 136 -0.68 -12.18 -6.06
C ALA A 136 -1.15 -13.27 -5.09
N ALA A 137 -1.13 -14.52 -5.55
CA ALA A 137 -1.43 -15.68 -4.71
C ALA A 137 -0.44 -15.76 -3.54
N ALA A 138 -0.96 -15.91 -2.32
CA ALA A 138 -0.20 -16.29 -1.13
C ALA A 138 1.02 -15.42 -0.76
N GLY A 139 1.00 -14.10 -1.02
CA GLY A 139 2.03 -13.18 -0.51
C GLY A 139 3.37 -13.21 -1.26
N GLN A 140 3.46 -13.98 -2.34
CA GLN A 140 4.62 -13.99 -3.23
C GLN A 140 4.61 -12.76 -4.15
N LEU A 141 5.80 -12.25 -4.48
CA LEU A 141 5.92 -11.19 -5.49
C LEU A 141 5.60 -11.78 -6.87
N PRO A 142 4.80 -11.12 -7.70
CA PRO A 142 4.62 -11.55 -9.08
C PRO A 142 5.95 -11.37 -9.83
N ALA A 143 6.13 -12.14 -10.91
CA ALA A 143 7.27 -11.99 -11.80
C ALA A 143 7.41 -10.53 -12.29
N ALA A 144 8.65 -10.08 -12.55
CA ALA A 144 8.94 -8.72 -13.00
C ALA A 144 8.07 -8.28 -14.20
N ALA A 145 7.76 -9.20 -15.12
CA ALA A 145 6.89 -8.96 -16.28
C ALA A 145 5.47 -8.48 -15.90
N LEU A 146 4.87 -9.06 -14.85
CA LEU A 146 3.54 -8.66 -14.35
C LEU A 146 3.58 -7.27 -13.69
N LEU A 147 4.70 -6.92 -13.05
CA LEU A 147 4.93 -5.57 -12.56
C LEU A 147 5.09 -4.58 -13.72
N GLY A 148 5.72 -4.98 -14.83
CA GLY A 148 5.93 -4.16 -16.01
C GLY A 148 4.62 -3.62 -16.63
N VAL A 149 3.57 -4.45 -16.72
CA VAL A 149 2.27 -4.02 -17.26
C VAL A 149 1.59 -3.03 -16.31
N LYS A 150 1.58 -3.32 -15.00
CA LYS A 150 1.00 -2.43 -13.99
C LYS A 150 1.77 -1.11 -13.88
N TYR A 151 3.08 -1.16 -14.08
CA TYR A 151 3.97 -0.01 -14.09
C TYR A 151 3.58 1.01 -15.14
N GLU A 152 3.33 0.62 -16.39
CA GLU A 152 3.02 1.60 -17.44
C GLU A 152 1.75 2.39 -17.13
N LYS A 153 0.70 1.68 -16.66
CA LYS A 153 -0.54 2.33 -16.22
C LYS A 153 -0.28 3.29 -15.06
N LYS A 154 0.40 2.82 -14.01
CA LYS A 154 0.64 3.62 -12.80
C LYS A 154 1.62 4.79 -13.04
N LYS A 155 2.58 4.64 -13.94
CA LYS A 155 3.48 5.72 -14.35
C LYS A 155 2.74 6.87 -15.04
N ARG A 156 1.78 6.57 -15.92
CA ARG A 156 0.95 7.62 -16.57
C ARG A 156 0.12 8.39 -15.54
N GLN A 157 -0.44 7.68 -14.58
CA GLN A 157 -1.15 8.26 -13.44
C GLN A 157 -0.21 9.17 -12.62
N LEU A 158 0.93 8.65 -12.20
CA LEU A 158 1.94 9.42 -11.46
C LEU A 158 2.37 10.70 -12.18
N ASN A 159 2.67 10.62 -13.48
CA ASN A 159 3.08 11.78 -14.27
C ASN A 159 1.96 12.83 -14.41
N THR A 160 0.71 12.38 -14.50
CA THR A 160 -0.46 13.28 -14.50
C THR A 160 -0.56 14.02 -13.17
N ALA A 161 -0.41 13.31 -12.05
CA ALA A 161 -0.44 13.90 -10.71
C ALA A 161 0.72 14.89 -10.49
N ARG A 162 1.94 14.51 -10.90
CA ARG A 162 3.14 15.38 -10.88
C ARG A 162 2.90 16.69 -11.63
N LYS A 163 2.39 16.61 -12.86
CA LYS A 163 2.08 17.79 -13.69
C LYS A 163 1.06 18.69 -13.01
N LYS A 164 -0.04 18.12 -12.51
CA LYS A 164 -1.13 18.90 -11.88
C LYS A 164 -0.73 19.57 -10.57
N ARG A 165 0.20 18.97 -9.82
CA ARG A 165 0.65 19.49 -8.52
C ARG A 165 1.96 20.28 -8.57
N GLY A 166 2.60 20.40 -9.74
CA GLY A 166 3.92 21.01 -9.84
C GLY A 166 5.02 20.25 -9.08
N ILE A 167 4.81 18.96 -8.80
CA ILE A 167 5.75 18.13 -8.02
C ILE A 167 6.56 17.27 -8.99
N ARG A 168 7.89 17.35 -8.91
CA ARG A 168 8.77 16.59 -9.82
C ARG A 168 8.98 15.14 -9.41
N ARG A 169 9.03 14.86 -8.10
CA ARG A 169 9.41 13.54 -7.56
C ARG A 169 8.20 12.70 -7.23
N GLY A 170 8.38 11.39 -7.23
CA GLY A 170 7.31 10.50 -6.82
C GLY A 170 7.66 9.04 -6.89
N GLY A 171 6.73 8.19 -6.48
CA GLY A 171 6.96 6.75 -6.49
C GLY A 171 5.74 5.94 -6.89
N LEU A 172 6.02 4.69 -7.24
CA LEU A 172 5.03 3.68 -7.57
C LEU A 172 5.16 2.56 -6.54
N PHE A 173 4.12 2.37 -5.73
CA PHE A 173 4.01 1.27 -4.80
C PHE A 173 3.31 0.09 -5.48
N PHE A 174 3.94 -1.08 -5.43
CA PHE A 174 3.29 -2.36 -5.70
C PHE A 174 3.27 -3.18 -4.42
N ALA A 175 2.10 -3.24 -3.79
CA ALA A 175 1.92 -3.94 -2.53
C ALA A 175 1.31 -5.32 -2.79
N CYS A 176 1.99 -6.39 -2.36
CA CYS A 176 1.36 -7.70 -2.26
C CYS A 176 0.11 -7.61 -1.39
N ASN A 177 -0.88 -8.45 -1.68
CA ASN A 177 -2.15 -8.47 -0.96
C ASN A 177 -1.89 -8.44 0.56
N PRO A 178 -2.37 -7.40 1.26
CA PRO A 178 -2.10 -7.19 2.69
C PRO A 178 -2.66 -8.31 3.58
N LEU A 179 -3.55 -9.14 3.03
CA LEU A 179 -4.21 -10.23 3.73
C LEU A 179 -3.57 -11.60 3.44
N GLY A 180 -2.50 -11.63 2.65
CA GLY A 180 -1.65 -12.80 2.51
C GLY A 180 -0.83 -13.01 3.77
N LEU A 181 -1.36 -13.79 4.72
CA LEU A 181 -0.69 -14.22 5.97
C LEU A 181 0.44 -15.23 5.71
N GLY A 182 1.29 -14.96 4.72
CA GLY A 182 2.51 -15.71 4.44
C GLY A 182 3.71 -15.04 5.09
N ALA A 183 4.81 -15.78 5.28
CA ALA A 183 6.10 -15.17 5.59
C ALA A 183 6.40 -14.15 4.47
N GLY A 184 6.45 -12.87 4.84
CA GLY A 184 6.69 -11.79 3.89
C GLY A 184 7.99 -12.04 3.12
N VAL A 185 8.04 -11.60 1.87
CA VAL A 185 9.27 -11.71 1.07
C VAL A 185 10.38 -10.91 1.74
N ASP A 186 11.60 -11.44 1.68
CA ASP A 186 12.75 -10.77 2.26
C ASP A 186 13.02 -9.37 1.68
N GLU A 187 13.47 -8.44 2.52
CA GLU A 187 13.70 -7.05 2.12
C GLU A 187 14.80 -6.93 1.05
N ALA A 188 15.85 -7.75 1.13
CA ALA A 188 16.89 -7.77 0.10
C ALA A 188 16.35 -8.28 -1.24
N ALA A 189 15.45 -9.27 -1.21
CA ALA A 189 14.80 -9.78 -2.41
C ALA A 189 13.84 -8.73 -3.02
N LEU A 190 13.08 -8.01 -2.19
CA LEU A 190 12.26 -6.87 -2.62
C LEU A 190 13.13 -5.78 -3.27
N GLY A 191 14.27 -5.45 -2.67
CA GLY A 191 15.20 -4.44 -3.21
C GLY A 191 15.78 -4.84 -4.56
N LYS A 192 16.21 -6.10 -4.72
CA LYS A 192 16.67 -6.65 -6.01
C LYS A 192 15.58 -6.57 -7.08
N LEU A 193 14.33 -6.92 -6.75
CA LEU A 193 13.22 -6.84 -7.70
C LEU A 193 12.88 -5.39 -8.08
N ALA A 194 12.84 -4.48 -7.10
CA ALA A 194 12.59 -3.06 -7.36
C ALA A 194 13.66 -2.48 -8.30
N ARG A 195 14.93 -2.84 -8.10
CA ARG A 195 16.04 -2.45 -8.97
C ARG A 195 15.90 -3.04 -10.37
N ALA A 196 15.63 -4.34 -10.49
CA ALA A 196 15.47 -5.00 -11.79
C ALA A 196 14.37 -4.36 -12.64
N VAL A 197 13.21 -4.06 -12.04
CA VAL A 197 12.11 -3.37 -12.76
C VAL A 197 12.51 -1.95 -13.13
N TYR A 198 13.22 -1.22 -12.27
CA TYR A 198 13.67 0.15 -12.57
C TYR A 198 14.64 0.19 -13.75
N GLU A 199 15.59 -0.75 -13.79
CA GLU A 199 16.57 -0.90 -14.86
C GLU A 199 15.90 -1.34 -16.18
N GLU A 200 14.99 -2.31 -16.14
CA GLU A 200 14.17 -2.73 -17.30
C GLU A 200 13.41 -1.54 -17.91
N LYS A 201 12.91 -0.63 -17.07
CA LYS A 201 12.18 0.57 -17.50
C LYS A 201 13.09 1.76 -17.82
N LYS A 202 14.37 1.50 -18.09
CA LYS A 202 15.39 2.46 -18.52
C LYS A 202 15.56 3.64 -17.56
N SER A 203 15.56 3.35 -16.26
CA SER A 203 15.86 4.32 -15.20
C SER A 203 15.01 5.60 -15.24
N PRO A 204 13.69 5.50 -15.01
CA PRO A 204 12.79 6.65 -15.07
C PRO A 204 13.20 7.77 -14.11
N ALA A 205 13.45 8.96 -14.65
CA ALA A 205 13.87 10.12 -13.85
C ALA A 205 12.89 10.44 -12.70
N PHE A 206 13.45 10.78 -11.55
CA PHE A 206 12.74 11.21 -10.33
C PHE A 206 11.66 10.25 -9.81
N THR A 207 11.71 8.97 -10.22
CA THR A 207 10.70 7.96 -9.93
C THR A 207 11.28 6.83 -9.11
N HIS A 208 10.64 6.52 -7.99
CA HIS A 208 11.02 5.43 -7.10
C HIS A 208 10.04 4.27 -7.24
N LEU A 209 10.54 3.05 -7.40
CA LEU A 209 9.75 1.83 -7.35
C LEU A 209 9.80 1.28 -5.94
N CYS A 210 8.63 1.06 -5.34
CA CYS A 210 8.49 0.60 -3.96
C CYS A 210 7.69 -0.70 -3.95
N LEU A 211 8.19 -1.72 -3.29
CA LEU A 211 7.53 -3.02 -3.17
C LEU A 211 7.24 -3.32 -1.72
N LEU A 212 6.02 -3.75 -1.41
CA LEU A 212 5.59 -4.05 -0.04
C LEU A 212 5.08 -5.49 0.06
N SER A 213 5.61 -6.28 1.00
CA SER A 213 5.13 -7.64 1.32
C SER A 213 5.06 -7.84 2.83
N GLY A 214 3.87 -8.11 3.37
CA GLY A 214 3.62 -8.07 4.81
C GLY A 214 4.03 -6.73 5.44
N SER A 215 4.81 -6.78 6.52
CA SER A 215 5.39 -5.61 7.19
C SER A 215 6.70 -5.10 6.57
N ARG A 216 7.23 -5.81 5.57
CA ARG A 216 8.50 -5.50 4.90
C ARG A 216 8.25 -4.66 3.65
N GLY A 217 9.25 -3.86 3.31
CA GLY A 217 9.21 -3.04 2.10
C GLY A 217 10.61 -2.65 1.68
N ALA A 218 10.81 -2.53 0.36
CA ALA A 218 12.04 -2.01 -0.20
C ALA A 218 11.72 -1.10 -1.38
N PHE A 219 12.70 -0.27 -1.76
CA PHE A 219 12.54 0.68 -2.83
C PHE A 219 13.83 0.89 -3.61
N PHE A 220 13.71 1.35 -4.85
CA PHE A 220 14.83 1.73 -5.69
C PHE A 220 14.41 2.78 -6.73
N PRO A 221 15.25 3.77 -7.07
CA PRO A 221 16.53 4.11 -6.43
C PRO A 221 16.34 4.73 -5.04
N PRO A 222 17.42 4.94 -4.26
CA PRO A 222 17.36 5.67 -2.99
C PRO A 222 16.68 7.05 -3.10
N TRP A 223 15.93 7.47 -2.08
CA TRP A 223 15.14 8.73 -2.06
C TRP A 223 15.98 9.97 -2.30
N GLU A 224 17.17 9.94 -1.74
CA GLU A 224 18.24 10.92 -1.86
C GLU A 224 19.48 10.14 -2.27
N ARG A 225 20.25 10.67 -3.23
CA ARG A 225 21.65 10.25 -3.33
C ARG A 225 22.30 10.67 -2.02
N ALA A 226 23.07 9.81 -1.36
CA ALA A 226 23.91 10.23 -0.25
C ALA A 226 24.73 11.45 -0.70
N VAL A 227 24.34 12.64 -0.26
CA VAL A 227 25.11 13.86 -0.51
C VAL A 227 26.18 13.83 0.57
N GLY A 228 27.25 13.09 0.30
CA GLY A 228 28.26 12.75 1.30
C GLY A 228 29.47 11.99 0.75
N ALA A 229 29.87 12.30 -0.48
CA ALA A 229 31.25 12.13 -0.92
C ALA A 229 31.57 13.35 -1.78
N VAL A 230 31.95 14.42 -1.10
CA VAL A 230 32.59 15.57 -1.73
C VAL A 230 33.92 15.04 -2.27
N TRP A 231 33.95 14.62 -3.52
CA TRP A 231 35.20 14.63 -4.28
C TRP A 231 35.43 16.08 -4.67
N ARG A 232 36.00 16.85 -3.74
CA ARG A 232 36.88 17.96 -4.14
C ARG A 232 38.20 17.29 -4.45
N VAL A 233 38.57 17.32 -5.72
CA VAL A 233 39.97 17.25 -6.12
C VAL A 233 40.16 18.53 -6.90
N GLU A 234 40.94 19.44 -6.30
CA GLU A 234 41.61 20.53 -7.01
C GLU A 234 42.54 19.95 -8.08
#